data_AF-A0A852IDR3-F1
#
_entry.id   AF-A0A852IDR3-F1
#
_cell.length_a   1.000
_cell.length_b   1.000
_cell.length_c   1.000
_cell.angle_alpha   90.00
_cell.angle_beta   90.00
_cell.angle_gamma   90.00
#
_symmetry.space_group_name_H-M   'P 1'
#
loop_
_entity.id
_entity.type
_entity.pdbx_description
1 polymer ?
#
loop_
_entity_poly.entity_id
_entity_poly.type
_entity_poly.pdbx_seq_one_letter_code
_entity_poly.pdbx_strand_id
1 'polypeptide(L)'
;LLLLQGREGAFMVRDSRQPGVYTVSVFTKALSTDNNPVIKHYHINETSDFPKRYYLAEKHVFDCIPELINYHQHNAGGLVTRLRYAVSSWRQKAPITAGLSYGKLIIKPSELTRVQEIGSGQFGVVYLGYWQEKTKVAIKTIREGAMSEEDFIDEAKVLMKLSHPKLVQLYGMCFENTPLCLVFEFMENGCLSDYLRSQRGSLSKETLLGMCQDVCEGMAYLEQNSVIHRDLAARNCLVGESHVVKVSDFGMSRIVLDDQYTSSTGSKFPVKWSAPEVFSYSNYSTKSDVWSFG
;
A
#
# COMPACT_ATOMS: atom_id res chain seq x y z
N LEU A 1 3.53 -14.75 -1.44
CA LEU A 1 3.53 -14.99 0.03
C LEU A 1 3.81 -16.44 0.39
N LEU A 2 2.93 -17.38 0.04
CA LEU A 2 3.13 -18.80 0.36
C LEU A 2 4.43 -19.39 -0.24
N LEU A 3 4.73 -19.07 -1.51
CA LEU A 3 5.99 -19.44 -2.15
C LEU A 3 7.23 -18.80 -1.49
N LEU A 4 7.09 -17.57 -0.97
CA LEU A 4 8.18 -16.86 -0.27
C LEU A 4 8.49 -17.51 1.09
N GLN A 5 7.46 -17.98 1.81
CA GLN A 5 7.65 -18.72 3.05
C GLN A 5 8.33 -20.07 2.80
N GLY A 6 7.96 -20.77 1.73
CA GLY A 6 8.61 -22.03 1.31
C GLY A 6 8.49 -23.19 2.32
N ARG A 7 7.59 -23.07 3.29
CA ARG A 7 7.37 -24.07 4.36
C ARG A 7 6.22 -25.00 3.99
N GLU A 8 6.44 -26.31 4.11
CA GLU A 8 5.41 -27.33 3.93
C GLU A 8 4.20 -27.03 4.83
N GLY A 9 3.00 -26.98 4.25
CA GLY A 9 1.79 -26.67 5.01
C GLY A 9 1.65 -25.20 5.39
N ALA A 10 2.44 -24.27 4.82
CA ALA A 10 2.13 -22.85 4.89
C ALA A 10 0.80 -22.58 4.19
N PHE A 11 -0.12 -21.89 4.85
CA PHE A 11 -1.48 -21.70 4.33
C PHE A 11 -2.03 -20.31 4.60
N MET A 12 -3.03 -19.91 3.82
CA MET A 12 -3.83 -18.70 4.08
C MET A 12 -5.28 -18.91 3.69
N VAL A 13 -6.19 -18.25 4.42
CA VAL A 13 -7.61 -18.12 4.05
C VAL A 13 -7.78 -16.77 3.36
N ARG A 14 -8.46 -16.74 2.23
CA ARG A 14 -8.71 -15.53 1.43
C ARG A 14 -10.08 -15.55 0.81
N ASP A 15 -10.58 -14.38 0.44
CA ASP A 15 -11.74 -14.29 -0.44
C ASP A 15 -11.45 -14.98 -1.78
N SER A 16 -12.46 -15.68 -2.29
CA SER A 16 -12.47 -16.19 -3.65
C SER A 16 -12.77 -15.05 -4.64
N ARG A 17 -12.56 -15.32 -5.93
CA ARG A 17 -13.01 -14.40 -6.99
C ARG A 17 -14.55 -14.32 -7.06
N GLN A 18 -15.24 -15.31 -6.50
CA GLN A 18 -16.69 -15.34 -6.38
C GLN A 18 -17.11 -14.70 -5.05
N PRO A 19 -17.99 -13.69 -5.06
CA PRO A 19 -18.49 -13.05 -3.84
C PRO A 19 -19.08 -14.06 -2.86
N GLY A 20 -18.72 -13.96 -1.58
CA GLY A 20 -19.24 -14.82 -0.52
C GLY A 20 -18.59 -16.21 -0.41
N VAL A 21 -17.64 -16.55 -1.28
CA VAL A 21 -16.91 -17.83 -1.20
C VAL A 21 -15.51 -17.58 -0.68
N TYR A 22 -15.07 -18.38 0.31
CA TYR A 22 -13.70 -18.33 0.82
C TYR A 22 -12.85 -19.45 0.21
N THR A 23 -11.54 -19.23 0.12
CA THR A 23 -10.58 -20.22 -0.39
C THR A 23 -9.40 -20.37 0.54
N VAL A 24 -9.05 -21.61 0.87
CA VAL A 24 -7.81 -21.97 1.55
C VAL A 24 -6.75 -22.28 0.51
N SER A 25 -5.64 -21.54 0.55
CA SER A 25 -4.47 -21.79 -0.29
C SER A 25 -3.36 -22.38 0.57
N VAL A 26 -2.76 -23.49 0.15
CA VAL A 26 -1.72 -24.20 0.92
C VAL A 26 -0.51 -24.51 0.04
N PHE A 27 0.68 -24.26 0.56
CA PHE A 27 1.96 -24.61 -0.06
C PHE A 27 2.32 -26.05 0.28
N THR A 28 2.74 -26.81 -0.73
CA THR A 28 3.33 -28.13 -0.56
C THR A 28 4.57 -28.32 -1.43
N LYS A 29 5.55 -29.03 -0.89
CA LYS A 29 6.77 -29.52 -1.52
C LYS A 29 6.54 -30.85 -2.24
N ALA A 30 5.35 -31.43 -2.14
CA ALA A 30 4.98 -32.59 -2.94
C ALA A 30 5.17 -32.25 -4.43
N LEU A 31 5.98 -33.06 -5.11
CA LEU A 31 6.42 -32.83 -6.47
C LEU A 31 5.20 -32.77 -7.42
N SER A 32 5.07 -31.69 -8.20
CA SER A 32 4.38 -31.80 -9.48
C SER A 32 5.23 -32.64 -10.44
N THR A 33 4.63 -33.10 -11.54
CA THR A 33 5.33 -33.77 -12.64
C THR A 33 6.56 -32.99 -13.16
N ASP A 34 6.67 -31.70 -12.85
CA ASP A 34 7.71 -30.78 -13.31
C ASP A 34 8.67 -30.31 -12.19
N ASN A 35 8.74 -31.01 -11.05
CA ASN A 35 9.70 -30.74 -9.95
C ASN A 35 9.57 -29.35 -9.26
N ASN A 36 8.46 -28.63 -9.46
CA ASN A 36 8.24 -27.31 -8.88
C ASN A 36 7.32 -27.35 -7.65
N PRO A 37 7.56 -26.52 -6.62
CA PRO A 37 6.67 -26.41 -5.45
C PRO A 37 5.29 -25.89 -5.86
N VAL A 38 4.23 -26.49 -5.32
CA VAL A 38 2.85 -26.25 -5.76
C VAL A 38 2.04 -25.58 -4.66
N ILE A 39 1.29 -24.53 -5.03
CA ILE A 39 0.19 -24.03 -4.22
C ILE A 39 -1.08 -24.77 -4.63
N LYS A 40 -1.75 -25.43 -3.67
CA LYS A 40 -3.09 -26.00 -3.86
C LYS A 40 -4.15 -25.05 -3.31
N HIS A 41 -5.27 -24.93 -4.02
CA HIS A 41 -6.39 -24.08 -3.65
C HIS A 41 -7.63 -24.94 -3.39
N TYR A 42 -8.28 -24.73 -2.25
CA TYR A 42 -9.49 -25.45 -1.83
C TYR A 42 -10.58 -24.43 -1.50
N HIS A 43 -11.75 -24.57 -2.10
CA HIS A 43 -12.90 -23.72 -1.77
C HIS A 43 -13.53 -24.19 -0.46
N ILE A 44 -13.85 -23.22 0.41
CA ILE A 44 -14.69 -23.47 1.58
C ILE A 44 -16.12 -23.50 1.08
N ASN A 45 -16.69 -24.69 1.07
CA ASN A 45 -18.06 -24.92 0.64
C ASN A 45 -19.01 -24.74 1.83
N GLU A 46 -20.23 -24.30 1.53
CA GLU A 46 -21.33 -24.20 2.48
C GLU A 46 -22.30 -25.36 2.25
N THR A 47 -22.89 -25.87 3.32
CA THR A 47 -24.00 -26.81 3.25
C THR A 47 -25.31 -26.08 2.96
N SER A 48 -26.32 -26.82 2.45
CA SER A 48 -27.65 -26.28 2.13
C SER A 48 -28.61 -26.22 3.32
N ASP A 49 -28.23 -26.76 4.48
CA ASP A 49 -29.01 -26.76 5.71
C ASP A 49 -28.86 -25.46 6.53
N PHE A 50 -29.80 -25.25 7.46
CA PHE A 50 -29.79 -24.12 8.39
C PHE A 50 -29.66 -24.64 9.84
N PRO A 51 -28.69 -24.14 10.64
CA PRO A 51 -27.67 -23.13 10.27
C PRO A 51 -26.66 -23.65 9.24
N LYS A 52 -26.10 -22.73 8.45
CA LYS A 52 -25.07 -23.04 7.45
C LYS A 52 -23.83 -23.60 8.13
N ARG A 53 -23.26 -24.65 7.55
CA ARG A 53 -22.00 -25.27 7.99
C ARG A 53 -20.98 -25.28 6.85
N TYR A 54 -19.70 -25.38 7.20
CA TYR A 54 -18.57 -25.17 6.30
C TYR A 54 -17.71 -26.42 6.17
N TYR A 55 -17.19 -26.69 4.97
CA TYR A 55 -16.26 -27.80 4.74
C TYR A 55 -15.27 -27.53 3.59
N LEU A 56 -14.10 -28.16 3.64
CA LEU A 56 -13.14 -28.21 2.51
C LEU A 56 -13.18 -29.54 1.76
N ALA A 57 -13.48 -30.62 2.49
CA ALA A 57 -13.68 -31.96 1.97
C ALA A 57 -15.03 -32.46 2.51
N GLU A 58 -15.87 -33.03 1.64
CA GLU A 58 -17.28 -33.37 1.91
C GLU A 58 -17.51 -34.20 3.19
N LYS A 59 -16.47 -34.89 3.68
CA LYS A 59 -16.53 -35.76 4.87
C LYS A 59 -16.46 -35.03 6.21
N HIS A 60 -16.04 -33.76 6.25
CA HIS A 60 -15.78 -33.04 7.49
C HIS A 60 -16.40 -31.64 7.46
N VAL A 61 -17.50 -31.47 8.21
CA VAL A 61 -18.34 -30.27 8.22
C VAL A 61 -18.28 -29.61 9.60
N PHE A 62 -18.20 -28.29 9.65
CA PHE A 62 -17.97 -27.49 10.87
C PHE A 62 -18.92 -26.29 10.94
N ASP A 63 -19.21 -25.81 12.15
CA ASP A 63 -20.18 -24.73 12.34
C ASP A 63 -19.60 -23.35 11.98
N CYS A 64 -18.27 -23.21 11.98
CA CYS A 64 -17.60 -21.98 11.54
C CYS A 64 -16.24 -22.24 10.87
N ILE A 65 -15.78 -21.26 10.08
CA ILE A 65 -14.47 -21.32 9.40
C ILE A 65 -13.31 -21.50 10.39
N PRO A 66 -13.25 -20.83 11.56
CA PRO A 66 -12.18 -21.06 12.53
C PRO A 66 -12.07 -22.52 13.00
N GLU A 67 -13.19 -23.19 13.27
CA GLU A 67 -13.20 -24.61 13.67
C GLU A 67 -12.73 -25.53 12.54
N LEU A 68 -13.20 -25.26 11.32
CA LEU A 68 -12.73 -25.95 10.11
C LEU A 68 -11.20 -25.85 9.99
N ILE A 69 -10.65 -24.64 10.14
CA ILE A 69 -9.21 -24.42 10.05
C ILE A 69 -8.50 -25.16 11.17
N ASN A 70 -8.98 -25.05 12.41
CA ASN A 70 -8.40 -25.76 13.55
C ASN A 70 -8.35 -27.27 13.34
N TYR A 71 -9.41 -27.87 12.79
CA TYR A 71 -9.41 -29.29 12.44
C TYR A 71 -8.32 -29.61 11.41
N HIS A 72 -8.24 -28.81 10.33
CA HIS A 72 -7.29 -29.04 9.25
C HIS A 72 -5.83 -28.68 9.60
N GLN A 73 -5.61 -27.97 10.72
CA GLN A 73 -4.29 -27.79 11.30
C GLN A 73 -3.76 -29.08 11.94
N HIS A 74 -4.65 -29.87 12.54
CA HIS A 74 -4.30 -31.13 13.20
C HIS A 74 -4.40 -32.34 12.27
N ASN A 75 -5.28 -32.30 11.27
CA ASN A 75 -5.60 -33.41 10.38
C ASN A 75 -5.59 -32.96 8.91
N ALA A 76 -5.05 -33.76 7.98
CA ALA A 76 -5.10 -33.37 6.56
C ALA A 76 -6.55 -33.41 6.04
N GLY A 77 -7.35 -34.40 6.48
CA GLY A 77 -8.80 -34.42 6.24
C GLY A 77 -9.21 -34.34 4.76
N GLY A 78 -8.40 -34.86 3.84
CA GLY A 78 -8.61 -34.75 2.39
C GLY A 78 -7.79 -33.67 1.68
N LEU A 79 -7.10 -32.80 2.42
CA LEU A 79 -6.12 -31.86 1.86
C LEU A 79 -4.79 -32.56 1.54
N VAL A 80 -3.99 -31.93 0.67
CA VAL A 80 -2.67 -32.42 0.27
C VAL A 80 -1.68 -32.50 1.45
N THR A 81 -1.83 -31.61 2.43
CA THR A 81 -1.03 -31.55 3.64
C THR A 81 -1.81 -30.83 4.73
N ARG A 82 -1.38 -30.98 5.99
CA ARG A 82 -1.98 -30.27 7.13
C ARG A 82 -1.68 -28.77 7.04
N LEU A 83 -2.59 -27.96 7.55
CA LEU A 83 -2.41 -26.51 7.65
C LEU A 83 -1.47 -26.20 8.82
N ARG A 84 -0.18 -26.01 8.56
CA ARG A 84 0.84 -25.91 9.63
C ARG A 84 1.17 -24.48 10.01
N TYR A 85 1.37 -23.62 9.02
CA TYR A 85 1.88 -22.26 9.23
C TYR A 85 0.90 -21.26 8.62
N ALA A 86 0.10 -20.61 9.46
CA ALA A 86 -0.78 -19.54 8.99
C ALA A 86 0.08 -18.39 8.47
N VAL A 87 -0.13 -18.02 7.21
CA VAL A 87 0.49 -16.88 6.56
C VAL A 87 -0.56 -15.79 6.49
N SER A 88 -0.48 -14.84 7.41
CA SER A 88 -1.21 -13.60 7.27
C SER A 88 -0.61 -12.79 6.14
N SER A 89 -1.46 -12.19 5.31
CA SER A 89 -1.00 -11.10 4.48
C SER A 89 -0.62 -9.95 5.43
N TRP A 90 0.68 -9.63 5.50
CA TRP A 90 1.13 -8.37 6.10
C TRP A 90 0.48 -7.14 5.43
N ARG A 91 -0.28 -7.35 4.33
CA ARG A 91 -1.01 -6.36 3.53
C ARG A 91 -2.25 -5.75 4.21
N GLN A 92 -2.70 -6.21 5.38
CA GLN A 92 -3.96 -5.72 5.98
C GLN A 92 -3.84 -4.81 7.20
N LYS A 93 -2.64 -4.53 7.71
CA LYS A 93 -2.52 -3.44 8.68
C LYS A 93 -2.09 -2.19 7.92
N ALA A 94 -3.05 -1.32 7.61
CA ALA A 94 -2.72 0.10 7.50
C ALA A 94 -1.83 0.43 8.72
N PRO A 95 -0.74 1.19 8.55
CA PRO A 95 -0.01 1.70 9.70
C PRO A 95 -1.04 2.30 10.65
N ILE A 96 -0.98 1.91 11.93
CA ILE A 96 -1.94 2.40 12.92
C ILE A 96 -1.58 3.87 13.18
N THR A 97 -2.03 4.79 12.33
CA THR A 97 -1.98 6.23 12.62
C THR A 97 -2.75 6.53 13.90
N ALA A 98 -3.83 5.79 14.13
CA ALA A 98 -4.68 5.94 15.31
C ALA A 98 -3.94 5.77 16.66
N GLY A 99 -2.78 5.10 16.70
CA GLY A 99 -2.01 4.88 17.94
C GLY A 99 -1.00 5.97 18.25
N LEU A 100 -0.53 6.71 17.23
CA LEU A 100 0.43 7.81 17.39
C LEU A 100 -0.26 9.18 17.43
N SER A 101 -1.51 9.28 16.94
CA SER A 101 -2.24 10.53 16.78
C SER A 101 -3.54 10.63 17.59
N TYR A 102 -3.58 10.15 18.85
CA TYR A 102 -4.64 10.57 19.76
C TYR A 102 -4.51 12.09 20.01
N GLY A 103 -5.10 12.90 19.12
CA GLY A 103 -5.33 14.32 19.30
C GLY A 103 -4.19 15.29 18.96
N LYS A 104 -2.99 14.84 18.59
CA LYS A 104 -1.85 15.75 18.31
C LYS A 104 -1.37 15.65 16.87
N LEU A 105 -2.06 16.37 15.97
CA LEU A 105 -1.70 16.51 14.54
C LEU A 105 -0.47 17.41 14.33
N ILE A 106 -0.14 18.21 15.35
CA ILE A 106 0.95 19.19 15.37
C ILE A 106 2.13 18.58 16.13
N ILE A 107 3.22 18.35 15.40
CA ILE A 107 4.48 17.87 15.96
C ILE A 107 5.35 19.08 16.29
N LYS A 108 5.86 19.14 17.52
CA LYS A 108 6.75 20.22 17.92
C LYS A 108 8.12 20.06 17.25
N PRO A 109 8.79 21.13 16.82
CA PRO A 109 10.13 21.06 16.25
C PRO A 109 11.14 20.32 17.14
N SER A 110 11.03 20.49 18.48
CA SER A 110 11.86 19.81 19.48
C SER A 110 11.67 18.30 19.55
N GLU A 111 10.58 17.78 19.00
CA GLU A 111 10.30 16.33 18.95
C GLU A 111 10.91 15.70 17.70
N LEU A 112 11.48 16.48 16.76
CA LEU A 112 12.03 15.99 15.50
C LEU A 112 13.53 16.19 15.41
N THR A 113 14.24 15.11 15.11
CA THR A 113 15.67 15.13 14.83
C THR A 113 15.91 14.77 13.37
N ARG A 114 16.49 15.71 12.60
CA ARG A 114 16.89 15.48 11.20
C ARG A 114 18.28 14.85 11.18
N VAL A 115 18.44 13.74 10.46
CA VAL A 115 19.68 12.97 10.45
C VAL A 115 20.40 13.09 9.11
N GLN A 116 19.70 12.83 8.01
CA GLN A 116 20.31 12.77 6.69
C GLN A 116 19.32 13.24 5.62
N GLU A 117 19.79 14.03 4.65
CA GLU A 117 19.02 14.31 3.44
C GLU A 117 18.91 13.04 2.58
N ILE A 118 17.68 12.64 2.26
CA ILE A 118 17.37 11.44 1.46
C ILE A 118 16.70 11.77 0.12
N GLY A 119 16.31 13.02 -0.10
CA GLY A 119 15.75 13.46 -1.37
C GLY A 119 15.63 14.98 -1.42
N SER A 120 15.71 15.52 -2.63
CA SER A 120 15.51 16.95 -2.88
C SER A 120 14.74 17.12 -4.17
N GLY A 121 13.73 17.98 -4.13
CA GLY A 121 12.84 18.22 -5.26
C GLY A 121 12.39 19.67 -5.33
N GLN A 122 11.47 19.92 -6.26
CA GLN A 122 10.88 21.25 -6.48
C GLN A 122 10.23 21.81 -5.21
N PHE A 123 9.66 20.95 -4.38
CA PHE A 123 8.83 21.33 -3.22
C PHE A 123 9.61 21.45 -1.92
N GLY A 124 10.86 20.98 -1.91
CA GLY A 124 11.74 21.06 -0.74
C GLY A 124 12.63 19.84 -0.60
N VAL A 125 13.11 19.64 0.63
CA VAL A 125 14.09 18.62 0.96
C VAL A 125 13.43 17.59 1.88
N VAL A 126 13.68 16.33 1.62
CA VAL A 126 13.23 15.22 2.45
C VAL A 126 14.42 14.73 3.26
N TYR A 127 14.27 14.71 4.57
CA TYR A 127 15.25 14.19 5.51
C TYR A 127 14.76 12.87 6.09
N LEU A 128 15.65 11.90 6.21
CA LEU A 128 15.54 10.87 7.21
C LEU A 128 15.70 11.52 8.59
N GLY A 129 14.82 11.17 9.53
CA GLY A 129 14.90 11.63 10.91
C GLY A 129 14.25 10.68 11.90
N TYR A 130 14.17 11.16 13.14
CA TYR A 130 13.49 10.51 14.24
C TYR A 130 12.46 11.43 14.87
N TRP A 131 11.30 10.87 15.21
CA TRP A 131 10.30 11.52 16.05
C TRP A 131 10.39 10.94 17.46
N GLN A 132 10.51 11.83 18.45
CA GLN A 132 10.73 11.53 19.87
C GLN A 132 11.90 10.57 20.12
N GLU A 133 12.96 10.66 19.32
CA GLU A 133 14.16 9.80 19.36
C GLU A 133 13.88 8.28 19.23
N LYS A 134 12.69 7.90 18.76
CA LYS A 134 12.24 6.49 18.72
C LYS A 134 11.78 6.07 17.34
N THR A 135 10.88 6.85 16.76
CA THR A 135 10.20 6.46 15.52
C THR A 135 10.95 7.03 14.33
N LYS A 136 11.43 6.16 13.44
CA LYS A 136 12.07 6.57 12.19
C LYS A 136 11.03 7.19 11.25
N VAL A 137 11.33 8.37 10.71
CA VAL A 137 10.39 9.16 9.90
C VAL A 137 11.06 9.80 8.69
N ALA A 138 10.25 10.12 7.68
CA ALA A 138 10.64 11.01 6.59
C ALA A 138 10.08 12.41 6.86
N ILE A 139 10.95 13.41 6.97
CA ILE A 139 10.61 14.80 7.25
C ILE A 139 10.75 15.59 5.97
N LYS A 140 9.64 15.93 5.32
CA LYS A 140 9.60 16.73 4.10
C LYS A 140 9.45 18.20 4.47
N THR A 141 10.51 18.98 4.28
CA THR A 141 10.45 20.44 4.45
C THR A 141 9.84 21.09 3.23
N ILE A 142 9.13 22.19 3.44
CA ILE A 142 8.60 23.04 2.38
C ILE A 142 9.57 24.20 2.19
N ARG A 143 9.88 24.53 0.94
CA ARG A 143 10.73 25.70 0.63
C ARG A 143 10.04 26.98 1.08
N GLU A 144 10.81 27.91 1.63
CA GLU A 144 10.31 29.23 2.00
C GLU A 144 9.73 29.94 0.77
N GLY A 145 8.53 30.51 0.93
CA GLY A 145 7.80 31.19 -0.15
C GLY A 145 7.12 30.28 -1.17
N ALA A 146 7.15 28.95 -1.02
CA ALA A 146 6.49 28.03 -1.95
C ALA A 146 4.95 28.03 -1.81
N MET A 147 4.44 28.29 -0.61
CA MET A 147 3.00 28.37 -0.29
C MET A 147 2.78 29.16 1.01
N SER A 148 1.56 29.62 1.25
CA SER A 148 1.18 30.24 2.53
C SER A 148 1.08 29.18 3.64
N GLU A 149 1.17 29.60 4.91
CA GLU A 149 0.98 28.70 6.06
C GLU A 149 -0.47 28.15 6.09
N GLU A 150 -1.45 28.96 5.69
CA GLU A 150 -2.86 28.54 5.61
C GLU A 150 -3.07 27.44 4.56
N ASP A 151 -2.52 27.64 3.35
CA ASP A 151 -2.55 26.62 2.29
C ASP A 151 -1.86 25.33 2.75
N PHE A 152 -0.73 25.45 3.46
CA PHE A 152 0.02 24.31 3.97
C PHE A 152 -0.81 23.50 4.97
N ILE A 153 -1.47 24.18 5.91
CA ILE A 153 -2.31 23.55 6.92
C ILE A 153 -3.50 22.85 6.26
N ASP A 154 -4.14 23.48 5.28
CA ASP A 154 -5.30 22.90 4.60
C ASP A 154 -4.93 21.70 3.73
N GLU A 155 -3.82 21.77 2.99
CA GLU A 155 -3.27 20.60 2.28
C GLU A 155 -2.92 19.46 3.25
N ALA A 156 -2.26 19.78 4.36
CA ALA A 156 -1.93 18.79 5.38
C ALA A 156 -3.20 18.11 5.91
N LYS A 157 -4.24 18.86 6.28
CA LYS A 157 -5.53 18.32 6.77
C LYS A 157 -6.18 17.35 5.79
N VAL A 158 -6.10 17.62 4.49
CA VAL A 158 -6.60 16.69 3.46
C VAL A 158 -5.83 15.38 3.52
N LEU A 159 -4.50 15.44 3.55
CA LEU A 159 -3.65 14.25 3.63
C LEU A 159 -3.86 13.45 4.92
N MET A 160 -4.15 14.12 6.04
CA MET A 160 -4.41 13.42 7.31
C MET A 160 -5.68 12.56 7.28
N LYS A 161 -6.63 12.88 6.39
CA LYS A 161 -7.87 12.08 6.22
C LYS A 161 -7.63 10.81 5.41
N LEU A 162 -6.53 10.75 4.66
CA LEU A 162 -6.18 9.61 3.82
C LEU A 162 -5.41 8.58 4.65
N SER A 163 -5.96 7.37 4.73
CA SER A 163 -5.39 6.25 5.50
C SER A 163 -5.63 4.94 4.76
N HIS A 164 -4.57 4.43 4.14
CA HIS A 164 -4.63 3.19 3.36
C HIS A 164 -3.28 2.47 3.39
N PRO A 165 -3.22 1.13 3.49
CA PRO A 165 -1.96 0.37 3.57
C PRO A 165 -1.03 0.54 2.36
N LYS A 166 -1.52 1.09 1.25
CA LYS A 166 -0.77 1.33 0.01
C LYS A 166 -0.53 2.80 -0.30
N LEU A 167 -0.79 3.68 0.66
CA LEU A 167 -0.41 5.09 0.61
C LEU A 167 0.62 5.36 1.70
N VAL A 168 1.61 6.18 1.39
CA VAL A 168 2.59 6.63 2.39
C VAL A 168 1.87 7.49 3.42
N GLN A 169 1.91 7.04 4.67
CA GLN A 169 1.14 7.61 5.75
C GLN A 169 1.75 8.90 6.28
N LEU A 170 0.95 9.96 6.33
CA LEU A 170 1.28 11.18 7.08
C LEU A 170 1.03 10.95 8.58
N TYR A 171 2.02 11.25 9.41
CA TYR A 171 1.92 11.21 10.87
C TYR A 171 1.53 12.57 11.46
N GLY A 172 2.01 13.67 10.87
CA GLY A 172 1.70 15.01 11.36
C GLY A 172 2.41 16.11 10.58
N MET A 173 2.17 17.34 11.01
CA MET A 173 2.78 18.55 10.45
C MET A 173 3.47 19.35 11.55
N CYS A 174 4.47 20.13 11.17
CA CYS A 174 5.17 21.05 12.05
C CYS A 174 5.22 22.41 11.35
N PHE A 175 4.53 23.40 11.93
CA PHE A 175 4.44 24.77 11.42
C PHE A 175 4.75 25.84 12.46
N GLU A 176 5.08 25.47 13.72
CA GLU A 176 5.44 26.44 14.77
C GLU A 176 6.74 27.22 14.46
N ASN A 177 7.61 26.68 13.61
CA ASN A 177 8.87 27.31 13.16
C ASN A 177 9.12 27.01 11.68
N THR A 178 9.90 27.86 11.02
CA THR A 178 10.42 27.59 9.67
C THR A 178 11.63 26.64 9.71
N PRO A 179 11.81 25.77 8.70
CA PRO A 179 10.88 25.52 7.60
C PRO A 179 9.67 24.69 8.04
N LEU A 180 8.49 24.98 7.47
CA LEU A 180 7.30 24.13 7.59
C LEU A 180 7.65 22.71 7.14
N CYS A 181 7.13 21.69 7.81
CA CYS A 181 7.38 20.31 7.38
C CYS A 181 6.24 19.35 7.66
N LEU A 182 6.14 18.34 6.79
CA LEU A 182 5.27 17.18 6.91
C LEU A 182 6.11 15.98 7.35
N VAL A 183 5.58 15.20 8.28
CA VAL A 183 6.26 14.03 8.85
C VAL A 183 5.52 12.77 8.42
N PHE A 184 6.18 11.96 7.60
CA PHE A 184 5.62 10.73 7.04
C PHE A 184 6.29 9.48 7.64
N GLU A 185 5.65 8.34 7.47
CA GLU A 185 6.33 7.06 7.63
C GLU A 185 7.57 6.98 6.72
N PHE A 186 8.64 6.36 7.23
CA PHE A 186 9.86 6.15 6.47
C PHE A 186 9.80 4.82 5.70
N MET A 187 10.21 4.82 4.44
CA MET A 187 10.21 3.65 3.55
C MET A 187 11.65 3.24 3.24
N GLU A 188 12.07 2.06 3.72
CA GLU A 188 13.50 1.72 3.84
C GLU A 188 14.24 1.54 2.52
N ASN A 189 13.52 1.19 1.45
CA ASN A 189 14.10 0.86 0.16
C ASN A 189 13.98 2.00 -0.87
N GLY A 190 13.57 3.20 -0.44
CA GLY A 190 13.52 4.39 -1.28
C GLY A 190 12.49 4.29 -2.41
N CYS A 191 12.69 5.04 -3.50
CA CYS A 191 11.73 5.07 -4.61
C CYS A 191 11.77 3.81 -5.46
N LEU A 192 10.62 3.38 -5.97
CA LEU A 192 10.43 2.18 -6.77
C LEU A 192 11.27 2.25 -8.06
N SER A 193 11.44 3.43 -8.65
CA SER A 193 12.25 3.60 -9.85
C SER A 193 13.71 3.18 -9.64
N ASP A 194 14.33 3.63 -8.54
CA ASP A 194 15.71 3.28 -8.20
C ASP A 194 15.81 1.84 -7.71
N TYR A 195 14.81 1.40 -6.95
CA TYR A 195 14.71 0.02 -6.47
C TYR A 195 14.67 -1.00 -7.63
N LEU A 196 13.83 -0.76 -8.64
CA LEU A 196 13.74 -1.63 -9.82
C LEU A 196 15.05 -1.66 -10.63
N ARG A 197 15.77 -0.54 -10.70
CA ARG A 197 17.09 -0.50 -11.36
C ARG A 197 18.14 -1.29 -10.57
N SER A 198 18.17 -1.15 -9.24
CA SER A 198 19.13 -1.85 -8.39
C SER A 198 18.85 -3.35 -8.29
N GLN A 199 17.58 -3.76 -8.40
CA GLN A 199 17.13 -5.16 -8.36
C GLN A 199 16.88 -5.76 -9.77
N ARG A 200 17.55 -5.21 -10.79
CA ARG A 200 17.34 -5.66 -12.16
C ARG A 200 17.75 -7.12 -12.31
N GLY A 201 16.78 -7.97 -12.68
CA GLY A 201 16.99 -9.40 -12.88
C GLY A 201 16.89 -10.26 -11.61
N SER A 202 16.75 -9.68 -10.42
CA SER A 202 16.56 -10.43 -9.16
C SER A 202 15.09 -10.60 -8.78
N LEU A 203 14.20 -9.72 -9.24
CA LEU A 203 12.78 -9.77 -8.91
C LEU A 203 12.02 -10.76 -9.80
N SER A 204 11.22 -11.62 -9.17
CA SER A 204 10.32 -12.53 -9.89
C SER A 204 9.14 -11.77 -10.52
N LYS A 205 8.51 -12.37 -11.54
CA LYS A 205 7.30 -11.80 -12.17
C LYS A 205 6.16 -11.63 -11.17
N GLU A 206 6.03 -12.55 -10.21
CA GLU A 206 5.02 -12.51 -9.15
C GLU A 206 5.26 -11.35 -8.19
N THR A 207 6.53 -11.04 -7.93
CA THR A 207 6.92 -9.88 -7.09
C THR A 207 6.58 -8.58 -7.80
N LEU A 208 6.94 -8.46 -9.08
CA LEU A 208 6.60 -7.30 -9.91
C LEU A 208 5.09 -7.10 -10.02
N LEU A 209 4.32 -8.17 -10.26
CA LEU A 209 2.86 -8.11 -10.27
C LEU A 209 2.31 -7.67 -8.91
N GLY A 210 2.91 -8.14 -7.82
CA GLY A 210 2.57 -7.71 -6.46
C GLY A 210 2.80 -6.21 -6.23
N MET A 211 3.88 -5.64 -6.77
CA MET A 211 4.15 -4.20 -6.73
C MET A 211 3.12 -3.40 -7.54
N CYS A 212 2.75 -3.87 -8.74
CA CYS A 212 1.69 -3.25 -9.55
C CYS A 212 0.33 -3.28 -8.83
N GLN A 213 -0.01 -4.41 -8.20
CA GLN A 213 -1.23 -4.55 -7.41
C GLN A 213 -1.25 -3.57 -6.25
N ASP A 214 -0.13 -3.46 -5.52
CA ASP A 214 0.01 -2.54 -4.39
C ASP A 214 -0.26 -1.08 -4.83
N VAL A 215 0.33 -0.62 -5.95
CA VAL A 215 0.08 0.72 -6.50
C VAL A 215 -1.38 0.89 -6.92
N CYS A 216 -1.96 -0.11 -7.60
CA CYS A 216 -3.35 -0.10 -8.05
C CYS A 216 -4.34 0.04 -6.87
N GLU A 217 -4.13 -0.72 -5.79
CA GLU A 217 -4.93 -0.63 -4.57
C GLU A 217 -4.85 0.78 -3.94
N GLY A 218 -3.65 1.39 -3.92
CA GLY A 218 -3.48 2.77 -3.45
C GLY A 218 -4.24 3.79 -4.31
N MET A 219 -4.13 3.67 -5.64
CA MET A 219 -4.81 4.57 -6.58
C MET A 219 -6.33 4.39 -6.58
N ALA A 220 -6.82 3.17 -6.42
CA ALA A 220 -8.26 2.91 -6.27
C ALA A 220 -8.83 3.59 -5.02
N TYR A 221 -8.09 3.59 -3.91
CA TYR A 221 -8.47 4.33 -2.71
C TYR A 221 -8.49 5.84 -2.93
N LEU A 222 -7.51 6.40 -3.66
CA LEU A 222 -7.52 7.82 -4.01
C LEU A 222 -8.74 8.19 -4.88
N GLU A 223 -9.06 7.37 -5.89
CA GLU A 223 -10.25 7.56 -6.73
C GLU A 223 -11.54 7.56 -5.89
N GLN A 224 -11.69 6.62 -4.95
CA GLN A 224 -12.85 6.55 -4.05
C GLN A 224 -13.00 7.78 -3.13
N ASN A 225 -11.91 8.49 -2.86
CA ASN A 225 -11.89 9.70 -2.04
C ASN A 225 -11.83 10.99 -2.87
N SER A 226 -12.07 10.90 -4.19
CA SER A 226 -12.03 12.05 -5.12
C SER A 226 -10.70 12.82 -5.11
N VAL A 227 -9.60 12.08 -4.95
CA VAL A 227 -8.23 12.61 -4.93
C VAL A 227 -7.52 12.23 -6.23
N ILE A 228 -7.02 13.22 -6.98
CA ILE A 228 -6.26 13.01 -8.22
C ILE A 228 -4.77 13.17 -7.94
N HIS A 229 -3.95 12.17 -8.25
CA HIS A 229 -2.50 12.16 -8.00
C HIS A 229 -1.71 13.12 -8.90
N ARG A 230 -2.00 13.17 -10.21
CA ARG A 230 -1.41 14.08 -11.23
C ARG A 230 0.05 13.84 -11.61
N ASP A 231 0.83 13.25 -10.73
CA ASP A 231 2.24 12.89 -10.97
C ASP A 231 2.53 11.41 -10.64
N LEU A 232 1.62 10.49 -10.98
CA LEU A 232 1.86 9.08 -10.71
C LEU A 232 2.98 8.55 -11.61
N ALA A 233 4.04 8.04 -10.98
CA ALA A 233 5.17 7.41 -11.65
C ALA A 233 5.95 6.57 -10.63
N ALA A 234 6.81 5.66 -11.11
CA ALA A 234 7.64 4.83 -10.24
C ALA A 234 8.59 5.64 -9.31
N ARG A 235 8.90 6.90 -9.63
CA ARG A 235 9.67 7.79 -8.74
C ARG A 235 8.88 8.27 -7.52
N ASN A 236 7.55 8.30 -7.61
CA ASN A 236 6.60 8.72 -6.57
C ASN A 236 5.88 7.49 -5.97
N CYS A 237 6.51 6.33 -6.05
CA CYS A 237 6.13 5.14 -5.31
C CYS A 237 7.33 4.76 -4.45
N LEU A 238 7.11 4.44 -3.19
CA LEU A 238 8.17 4.07 -2.26
C LEU A 238 8.07 2.58 -1.90
N VAL A 239 9.22 1.97 -1.69
CA VAL A 239 9.34 0.54 -1.36
C VAL A 239 9.71 0.40 0.12
N GLY A 240 8.90 -0.35 0.85
CA GLY A 240 9.12 -0.66 2.27
C GLY A 240 9.67 -2.07 2.45
N GLU A 241 9.57 -2.61 3.66
CA GLU A 241 9.91 -3.99 3.96
C GLU A 241 9.14 -5.00 3.07
N SER A 242 9.77 -6.15 2.77
CA SER A 242 9.14 -7.27 2.05
C SER A 242 8.54 -6.90 0.68
N HIS A 243 9.15 -5.94 -0.02
CA HIS A 243 8.74 -5.46 -1.35
C HIS A 243 7.35 -4.81 -1.39
N VAL A 244 6.81 -4.37 -0.25
CA VAL A 244 5.55 -3.61 -0.23
C VAL A 244 5.77 -2.25 -0.88
N VAL A 245 4.89 -1.89 -1.80
CA VAL A 245 4.91 -0.58 -2.45
C VAL A 245 3.80 0.30 -1.90
N LYS A 246 4.12 1.56 -1.67
CA LYS A 246 3.14 2.60 -1.30
C LYS A 246 3.29 3.79 -2.23
N VAL A 247 2.17 4.36 -2.64
CA VAL A 247 2.14 5.60 -3.42
C VAL A 247 2.48 6.78 -2.50
N SER A 248 3.39 7.65 -2.93
CA SER A 248 3.85 8.85 -2.21
C SER A 248 3.52 10.10 -3.01
N ASP A 249 3.76 11.28 -2.42
CA ASP A 249 3.68 12.57 -3.12
C ASP A 249 2.33 12.90 -3.78
N PHE A 250 1.26 12.20 -3.39
CA PHE A 250 -0.14 12.63 -3.54
C PHE A 250 -0.48 13.86 -2.66
N GLY A 251 0.51 14.42 -1.97
CA GLY A 251 0.43 15.67 -1.20
C GLY A 251 0.15 16.92 -2.03
N MET A 252 0.25 16.82 -3.36
CA MET A 252 -0.11 17.87 -4.30
C MET A 252 -1.42 17.58 -5.02
N SER A 253 -2.10 16.52 -4.61
CA SER A 253 -3.44 16.21 -5.07
C SER A 253 -4.41 17.25 -4.55
N ARG A 254 -5.22 17.81 -5.44
CA ARG A 254 -6.38 18.62 -5.02
C ARG A 254 -7.60 17.72 -4.97
N ILE A 255 -8.40 17.89 -3.93
CA ILE A 255 -9.78 17.41 -3.93
C ILE A 255 -10.48 18.17 -5.04
N VAL A 256 -11.03 17.43 -6.01
CA VAL A 256 -11.82 18.03 -7.07
C VAL A 256 -13.27 17.62 -6.82
N LEU A 257 -14.13 18.62 -6.65
CA LEU A 257 -15.57 18.41 -6.43
C LEU A 257 -16.29 18.03 -7.74
N ASP A 258 -15.70 18.39 -8.89
CA ASP A 258 -16.07 17.93 -10.23
C ASP A 258 -15.01 16.94 -10.75
N ASP A 259 -15.39 16.00 -11.61
CA ASP A 259 -14.49 14.92 -12.12
C ASP A 259 -13.27 15.41 -12.93
N GLN A 260 -13.06 16.73 -13.08
CA GLN A 260 -11.98 17.34 -13.85
C GLN A 260 -11.41 18.60 -13.20
N TYR A 261 -10.09 18.77 -13.28
CA TYR A 261 -9.36 19.97 -12.86
C TYR A 261 -8.51 20.54 -13.99
N THR A 262 -8.65 21.83 -14.27
CA THR A 262 -7.79 22.55 -15.20
C THR A 262 -6.69 23.32 -14.45
N SER A 263 -5.42 23.02 -14.72
CA SER A 263 -4.28 23.78 -14.16
C SER A 263 -4.09 25.12 -14.87
N SER A 264 -3.49 26.10 -14.19
CA SER A 264 -3.06 27.34 -14.83
C SER A 264 -2.01 27.06 -15.91
N THR A 265 -2.13 27.76 -17.04
CA THR A 265 -1.25 27.62 -18.20
C THR A 265 0.22 27.90 -17.82
N GLY A 266 1.11 26.95 -18.14
CA GLY A 266 2.57 27.09 -17.92
C GLY A 266 3.17 26.29 -16.76
N SER A 267 2.40 25.44 -16.08
CA SER A 267 2.93 24.53 -15.06
C SER A 267 3.81 23.43 -15.70
N LYS A 268 4.98 23.14 -15.11
CA LYS A 268 5.82 22.01 -15.53
C LYS A 268 5.12 20.71 -15.17
N PHE A 269 4.93 19.82 -16.14
CA PHE A 269 4.25 18.53 -15.95
C PHE A 269 5.07 17.37 -16.54
N PRO A 270 4.89 16.12 -16.06
CA PRO A 270 5.72 14.98 -16.45
C PRO A 270 5.31 14.43 -17.82
N VAL A 271 5.77 15.06 -18.92
CA VAL A 271 5.36 14.78 -20.31
C VAL A 271 5.22 13.28 -20.66
N LYS A 272 6.15 12.42 -20.22
CA LYS A 272 6.14 10.98 -20.52
C LYS A 272 5.04 10.17 -19.80
N TRP A 273 4.48 10.71 -18.72
CA TRP A 273 3.43 10.10 -17.91
C TRP A 273 2.07 10.78 -18.08
N SER A 274 2.01 11.90 -18.81
CA SER A 274 0.78 12.68 -18.95
C SER A 274 -0.13 12.16 -20.06
N ALA A 275 -1.42 12.06 -19.75
CA ALA A 275 -2.46 11.72 -20.71
C ALA A 275 -2.61 12.82 -21.80
N PRO A 276 -3.14 12.49 -22.99
CA PRO A 276 -3.29 13.45 -24.09
C PRO A 276 -4.11 14.69 -23.72
N GLU A 277 -5.15 14.54 -22.90
CA GLU A 277 -5.99 15.63 -22.40
C GLU A 277 -5.27 16.54 -21.40
N VAL A 278 -4.34 15.99 -20.61
CA VAL A 278 -3.45 16.76 -19.73
C VAL A 278 -2.46 17.54 -20.59
N PHE A 279 -1.84 16.89 -21.57
CA PHE A 279 -0.86 17.52 -22.45
C PHE A 279 -1.46 18.68 -23.26
N SER A 280 -2.68 18.50 -23.78
CA SER A 280 -3.30 19.47 -24.70
C SER A 280 -4.06 20.57 -23.99
N TYR A 281 -4.71 20.26 -22.87
CA TYR A 281 -5.69 21.14 -22.22
C TYR A 281 -5.42 21.36 -20.74
N SER A 282 -4.36 20.77 -20.17
CA SER A 282 -4.08 20.79 -18.72
C SER A 282 -5.26 20.27 -17.88
N ASN A 283 -6.05 19.35 -18.45
CA ASN A 283 -7.22 18.75 -17.80
C ASN A 283 -6.83 17.44 -17.11
N TYR A 284 -6.84 17.46 -15.78
CA TYR A 284 -6.55 16.31 -14.93
C TYR A 284 -7.86 15.68 -14.44
N SER A 285 -7.91 14.36 -14.47
CA SER A 285 -9.01 13.54 -13.93
C SER A 285 -8.44 12.26 -13.30
N THR A 286 -9.26 11.49 -12.61
CA THR A 286 -8.86 10.13 -12.18
C THR A 286 -8.46 9.25 -13.37
N LYS A 287 -8.98 9.52 -14.58
CA LYS A 287 -8.62 8.79 -15.80
C LYS A 287 -7.24 9.18 -16.34
N SER A 288 -6.80 10.41 -16.09
CA SER A 288 -5.41 10.79 -16.38
C SER A 288 -4.40 10.09 -15.46
N ASP A 289 -4.79 9.74 -14.23
CA ASP A 289 -3.99 8.89 -13.35
C ASP A 289 -3.99 7.43 -13.81
N VAL A 290 -5.11 6.93 -14.38
CA VAL A 290 -5.15 5.61 -15.02
C VAL A 290 -4.18 5.52 -16.20
N TRP A 291 -4.07 6.58 -17.01
CA TRP A 291 -3.03 6.68 -18.04
C TRP A 291 -1.63 6.62 -17.42
N SER A 292 -1.39 7.39 -16.36
CA SER A 292 -0.09 7.44 -15.67
C SER A 292 0.31 6.11 -15.00
N PHE A 293 -0.69 5.29 -14.64
CA PHE A 293 -0.49 3.93 -14.11
C PHE A 293 -0.04 2.93 -15.18
N GLY A 294 -0.48 3.12 -16.44
CA GLY A 294 -0.12 2.28 -17.59
C GLY A 294 1.34 2.42 -17.99
#